data_AF-A0A6J4M227-F1
#
_entry.id   AF-A0A6J4M227-F1
#
_cell.length_a   1.000
_cell.length_b   1.000
_cell.length_c   1.000
_cell.angle_alpha   90.00
_cell.angle_beta   90.00
_cell.angle_gamma   90.00
#
_symmetry.space_group_name_H-M   'P 1'
#
loop_
_entity.id
_entity.type
_entity.pdbx_description
1 polymer ?
#
loop_
_entity_poly.entity_id
_entity_poly.type
_entity_poly.pdbx_seq_one_letter_code
_entity_poly.pdbx_strand_id
1 'polypeptide(L)' 'MTNENTQKVVFITGASSGIGEATARLLAHKGLQVALGARRTDSKRSWISDALEGVQQNVALLT' A
#
# COMPACT_ATOMS: atom_id res chain seq x y z
N MET A 1 23.44 -1.44 18.54
CA MET A 1 23.41 -1.27 17.07
C MET A 1 21.99 -0.91 16.69
N THR A 2 21.72 0.36 16.39
CA THR A 2 20.44 0.78 15.80
C THR A 2 20.69 0.99 14.32
N ASN A 3 20.14 0.11 13.49
CA ASN A 3 20.31 0.21 12.04
C ASN A 3 19.46 1.38 11.53
N GLU A 4 20.10 2.54 11.35
CA GLU A 4 19.50 3.80 10.88
C GLU A 4 18.99 3.75 9.43
N ASN A 5 19.20 2.63 8.74
CA ASN A 5 18.80 2.42 7.34
C ASN A 5 17.59 1.49 7.17
N THR A 6 16.79 1.29 8.23
CA THR A 6 15.60 0.42 8.16
C THR A 6 14.40 1.21 7.63
N GLN A 7 14.14 1.14 6.32
CA GLN A 7 12.85 1.57 5.77
C GLN A 7 11.73 0.73 6.40
N LYS A 8 10.76 1.40 7.01
CA LYS A 8 9.63 0.74 7.66
C LYS A 8 8.60 0.34 6.60
N VAL A 9 8.37 -0.96 6.47
CA VAL A 9 7.34 -1.53 5.60
C VAL A 9 6.07 -1.79 6.41
N VAL A 10 4.92 -1.34 5.91
CA VAL A 10 3.61 -1.58 6.52
C VAL A 10 2.84 -2.61 5.69
N PHE A 11 2.47 -3.73 6.31
CA PHE A 11 1.63 -4.73 5.66
C PHE A 11 0.15 -4.53 6.03
N ILE A 12 -0.71 -4.38 5.03
CA ILE A 12 -2.15 -4.14 5.20
C ILE A 12 -2.93 -5.29 4.57
N THR A 13 -3.66 -6.02 5.40
CA THR A 13 -4.64 -7.02 4.95
C THR A 13 -6.00 -6.35 4.69
N GLY A 14 -6.81 -6.92 3.80
CA GLY A 14 -8.13 -6.34 3.48
C GLY A 14 -8.04 -4.99 2.75
N ALA A 15 -6.91 -4.72 2.08
CA ALA A 15 -6.68 -3.47 1.34
C ALA A 15 -7.45 -3.37 0.01
N SER A 16 -8.45 -4.22 -0.21
CA SER A 16 -9.26 -4.21 -1.44
C SER A 16 -10.29 -3.09 -1.45
N SER A 17 -10.79 -2.67 -0.28
CA SER A 17 -11.86 -1.69 -0.15
C SER A 17 -11.97 -1.12 1.27
N GLY A 18 -12.67 0.00 1.43
CA GLY A 18 -13.06 0.53 2.74
C GLY A 18 -11.87 1.00 3.57
N ILE A 19 -11.81 0.61 4.84
CA ILE A 19 -10.79 1.10 5.79
C ILE A 19 -9.37 0.68 5.39
N GLY A 20 -9.18 -0.56 4.92
CA GLY A 20 -7.87 -1.05 4.50
C GLY A 20 -7.32 -0.28 3.31
N GLU A 21 -8.19 0.05 2.35
CA GLU A 21 -7.86 0.91 1.20
C GLU A 21 -7.51 2.33 1.65
N ALA A 22 -8.37 2.98 2.45
CA ALA A 22 -8.13 4.34 2.93
C ALA A 22 -6.82 4.46 3.72
N THR A 23 -6.51 3.44 4.53
CA THR A 23 -5.26 3.35 5.28
C THR A 23 -4.05 3.19 4.35
N ALA A 24 -4.15 2.30 3.36
CA ALA A 24 -3.10 2.12 2.36
C ALA A 24 -2.78 3.41 1.61
N ARG A 25 -3.82 4.14 1.17
CA ARG A 25 -3.69 5.43 0.51
C ARG A 25 -2.97 6.44 1.40
N LEU A 26 -3.42 6.61 2.65
CA LEU A 26 -2.84 7.58 3.58
C LEU A 26 -1.36 7.32 3.83
N LEU A 27 -0.97 6.06 4.02
CA LEU A 27 0.41 5.70 4.32
C LEU A 27 1.31 5.81 3.09
N ALA A 28 0.83 5.43 1.90
CA ALA A 28 1.57 5.59 0.66
C ALA A 28 1.86 7.07 0.34
N HIS A 29 0.88 7.96 0.53
CA HIS A 29 1.06 9.41 0.37
C HIS A 29 2.04 10.03 1.37
N LYS A 30 2.19 9.42 2.55
CA LYS A 30 3.20 9.82 3.54
C LYS A 30 4.60 9.29 3.21
N GLY A 31 4.79 8.62 2.07
CA GLY A 31 6.07 8.08 1.64
C GLY A 31 6.49 6.79 2.34
N LEU A 32 5.57 6.11 3.05
CA LEU A 32 5.86 4.80 3.62
C LEU A 32 5.77 3.72 2.55
N GLN A 33 6.61 2.69 2.68
CA GLN A 33 6.47 1.46 1.91
C GLN A 33 5.29 0.66 2.44
N VAL A 34 4.33 0.35 1.58
CA VAL A 34 3.11 -0.36 1.93
C VAL A 34 2.97 -1.63 1.10
N ALA A 35 2.85 -2.77 1.76
CA ALA A 35 2.53 -4.05 1.15
C ALA A 35 1.04 -4.37 1.37
N LEU A 36 0.32 -4.65 0.30
CA LEU A 36 -1.13 -4.83 0.31
C LEU A 36 -1.50 -6.30 0.10
N GLY A 37 -2.02 -6.96 1.14
CA GLY A 37 -2.65 -8.28 1.05
C GLY A 37 -4.14 -8.16 0.75
N ALA A 38 -4.60 -8.72 -0.38
CA ALA A 38 -6.02 -8.78 -0.71
C ALA A 38 -6.36 -10.03 -1.51
N ARG A 39 -7.47 -10.70 -1.18
CA ARG A 39 -7.92 -11.95 -1.84
C ARG A 39 -8.48 -11.75 -3.25
N ARG A 40 -8.84 -10.50 -3.64
CA ARG A 40 -9.45 -10.18 -4.93
C ARG A 40 -8.61 -9.12 -5.64
N THR A 41 -8.06 -9.47 -6.79
CA THR A 41 -7.12 -8.65 -7.57
C THR A 41 -7.81 -7.72 -8.58
N ASP A 42 -8.98 -8.09 -9.07
CA ASP A 42 -9.72 -7.36 -10.12
C ASP A 42 -10.13 -5.94 -9.70
N SER A 43 -10.80 -5.77 -8.55
CA SER A 43 -11.20 -4.44 -8.05
C SER A 43 -10.02 -3.59 -7.56
N LYS A 44 -8.82 -4.17 -7.46
CA LYS A 44 -7.64 -3.53 -6.84
C LYS A 44 -6.85 -2.66 -7.83
N ARG A 45 -6.80 -3.04 -9.11
CA ARG A 45 -6.08 -2.25 -10.14
C ARG A 45 -6.73 -0.89 -10.40
N SER A 46 -8.06 -0.83 -10.38
CA SER A 46 -8.82 0.37 -10.73
C SER A 46 -8.54 1.55 -9.81
N TRP A 47 -8.31 1.33 -8.52
CA TRP A 47 -8.09 2.44 -7.59
C TRP A 47 -6.60 2.70 -7.34
N ILE A 48 -5.74 1.68 -7.46
CA ILE A 48 -4.28 1.83 -7.42
C ILE A 48 -3.81 2.77 -8.53
N SER A 49 -4.41 2.71 -9.73
CA SER A 49 -4.10 3.64 -10.81
C SER A 49 -4.54 5.08 -10.50
N ASP A 50 -5.77 5.27 -10.02
CA ASP A 50 -6.34 6.60 -9.78
C ASP A 50 -5.77 7.29 -8.52
N ALA A 51 -5.39 6.51 -7.51
CA ALA A 51 -5.03 7.01 -6.19
C ALA A 51 -3.54 7.19 -5.96
N LEU A 52 -2.70 6.58 -6.81
CA LEU A 52 -1.27 6.47 -6.58
C LEU A 52 -0.45 7.08 -7.72
N GLU A 53 -1.02 7.98 -8.53
CA GLU A 53 -0.22 8.84 -9.40
C GLU A 53 0.88 9.51 -8.57
N GLY A 54 2.15 9.20 -8.88
CA GLY A 54 3.33 9.68 -8.14
C GLY A 54 3.79 8.85 -6.92
N VAL A 55 2.99 7.93 -6.37
CA VAL A 55 3.38 7.10 -5.20
C VAL A 55 3.35 5.58 -5.45
N GLN A 56 3.12 5.15 -6.69
CA GLN A 56 3.14 3.75 -7.13
C GLN A 56 4.42 2.99 -6.72
N GLN A 57 5.55 3.69 -6.61
CA GLN A 57 6.86 3.08 -6.27
C GLN A 57 6.88 2.51 -4.84
N ASN A 58 5.95 2.91 -3.98
CA ASN A 58 5.92 2.52 -2.56
C ASN A 58 4.87 1.45 -2.25
N VAL A 59 4.18 0.88 -3.25
CA VAL A 59 3.08 -0.07 -3.04
C VAL A 59 3.35 -1.41 -3.70
N ALA A 60 3.37 -2.48 -2.90
CA ALA A 60 3.53 -3.86 -3.38
C ALA A 60 2.24 -4.67 -3.23
N LEU A 61 1.86 -5.40 -4.27
CA LEU A 61 0.71 -6.32 -4.28
C LEU A 61 1.15 -7.72 -3.90
N LEU A 62 0.62 -8.24 -2.79
CA LEU A 62 0.80 -9.63 -2.40
C LEU A 62 -0.52 -10.36 -2.68
N THR A 63 -0.54 -11.18 -3.72
CA THR A 63 -1.70 -11.95 -4.20
C THR A 63 -1.55 -13.40 -3.85
#